data_AF-A0A7W0ZMU7-F1
#
_entry.id   AF-A0A7W0ZMU7-F1
#
_cell.length_a   1.000
_cell.length_b   1.000
_cell.length_c   1.000
_cell.angle_alpha   90.00
_cell.angle_beta   90.00
_cell.angle_gamma   90.00
#
_symmetry.space_group_name_H-M   'P 1'
#
loop_
_entity.id
_entity.type
_entity.pdbx_description
1 polymer ?
#
loop_
_entity_poly.entity_id
_entity_poly.type
_entity_poly.pdbx_seq_one_letter_code
_entity_poly.pdbx_strand_id
1 'polypeptide(L)'
;LQGSQWSPSVFLGNSERGLFGGTSFFFDFQNRPGRGSSSLISSTATFGYAFDCCAVTVQNYTFNVGLRNENRFVFSFRLNGIGTFGTEQIGQRSR
;
A
#
# COMPACT_ATOMS: atom_id res chain seq x y z
N LEU A 1 6.51 -16.27 -20.23
CA LEU A 1 6.74 -14.81 -20.17
C LEU A 1 6.94 -14.37 -18.71
N GLN A 2 8.09 -14.70 -18.12
CA GLN A 2 8.52 -14.10 -16.84
C GLN A 2 8.96 -12.67 -17.16
N GLY A 3 8.38 -11.66 -16.50
CA GLY A 3 8.77 -10.24 -16.68
C GLY A 3 7.68 -9.28 -17.19
N SER A 4 6.43 -9.72 -17.35
CA SER A 4 5.32 -8.83 -17.74
C SER A 4 4.65 -8.12 -16.55
N GLN A 5 5.13 -8.36 -15.32
CA GLN A 5 4.64 -7.69 -14.12
C GLN A 5 5.77 -6.87 -13.51
N TRP A 6 5.48 -5.62 -13.13
CA TRP A 6 6.46 -4.69 -12.58
C TRP A 6 5.88 -3.98 -11.35
N SER A 7 6.65 -3.92 -10.26
CA SER A 7 6.16 -3.42 -8.96
C SER A 7 7.12 -2.39 -8.35
N PRO A 8 7.23 -1.17 -8.92
CA PRO A 8 8.10 -0.15 -8.35
C PRO A 8 7.56 0.34 -7.01
N SER A 9 8.47 0.66 -6.10
CA SER A 9 8.13 1.31 -4.85
C SER A 9 9.23 2.29 -4.45
N VAL A 10 8.81 3.36 -3.77
CA VAL A 10 9.70 4.32 -3.16
C VAL A 10 9.18 4.62 -1.76
N PHE A 11 10.08 4.64 -0.79
CA PHE A 11 9.76 4.93 0.60
C PHE A 11 10.85 5.83 1.19
N LEU A 12 10.44 6.84 1.95
CA LEU A 12 11.28 7.87 2.51
C LEU A 12 10.90 8.13 3.96
N GLY A 13 11.88 8.59 4.75
CA GLY A 13 11.70 8.96 6.15
C GLY A 13 12.00 7.84 7.14
N ASN A 14 11.58 8.02 8.38
CA ASN A 14 11.92 7.14 9.50
C ASN A 14 10.65 6.60 10.18
N SER A 15 10.41 5.29 10.06
CA SER A 15 9.25 4.61 10.64
C SER A 15 9.35 4.31 12.14
N GLU A 16 10.50 4.61 12.76
CA GLU A 16 10.72 4.49 14.20
C GLU A 16 10.48 5.83 14.91
N ARG A 17 10.83 6.95 14.29
CA ARG A 17 10.60 8.29 14.84
C ARG A 17 10.61 9.37 13.75
N GLY A 18 9.53 10.15 13.67
CA GLY A 18 9.34 11.25 12.72
C GLY A 18 8.43 10.89 11.54
N LEU A 19 8.46 11.72 10.51
CA LEU A 19 7.68 11.53 9.30
C LEU A 19 8.24 10.38 8.46
N PHE A 20 7.32 9.60 7.89
CA PHE A 20 7.64 8.60 6.88
C PHE A 20 6.51 8.44 5.88
N GLY A 21 6.83 7.89 4.73
CA GLY A 21 5.82 7.61 3.72
C GLY A 21 6.43 7.04 2.46
N GLY A 22 5.55 6.63 1.56
CA GLY A 22 5.98 6.07 0.29
C GLY A 22 4.83 5.79 -0.63
N THR A 23 5.16 5.39 -1.84
CA THR A 23 4.19 4.94 -2.82
C THR A 23 4.69 3.67 -3.49
N SER A 24 3.75 2.79 -3.82
CA SER A 24 4.01 1.59 -4.60
C SER A 24 2.99 1.50 -5.73
N PHE A 25 3.44 0.96 -6.85
CA PHE A 25 2.59 0.73 -8.01
C PHE A 25 2.76 -0.72 -8.45
N PHE A 26 1.71 -1.30 -8.99
CA PHE A 26 1.75 -2.65 -9.54
C PHE A 26 1.20 -2.64 -10.96
N PHE A 27 2.07 -2.93 -11.91
CA PHE A 27 1.75 -3.00 -13.33
C PHE A 27 1.76 -4.45 -13.79
N ASP A 28 0.81 -4.82 -14.64
CA ASP A 28 0.82 -6.08 -15.38
C ASP A 28 0.42 -5.82 -16.83
N PHE A 29 1.39 -6.05 -17.72
CA PHE A 29 1.35 -5.78 -19.15
C PHE A 29 0.81 -6.95 -19.98
N GLN A 30 0.33 -8.02 -19.34
CA GLN A 30 -0.25 -9.14 -20.07
C GLN A 30 -1.61 -8.75 -20.67
N ASN A 31 -1.71 -8.83 -22.00
CA ASN A 31 -2.97 -8.70 -22.71
C ASN A 31 -3.83 -9.95 -22.50
N ARG A 32 -4.94 -9.80 -21.78
CA ARG A 32 -5.96 -10.84 -21.59
C ARG A 32 -7.33 -10.32 -22.06
N PRO A 33 -8.17 -11.14 -22.70
CA PRO A 33 -9.55 -10.77 -23.02
C PRO A 33 -10.30 -10.33 -21.76
N GLY A 34 -10.98 -9.19 -21.81
CA GLY A 34 -11.72 -8.62 -20.66
C GLY A 34 -10.90 -7.74 -19.70
N ARG A 35 -9.58 -7.61 -19.93
CA ARG A 35 -8.75 -6.63 -19.22
C ARG A 35 -8.96 -5.24 -19.84
N GLY A 36 -9.24 -4.23 -19.01
CA GLY A 36 -9.32 -2.84 -19.46
C GLY A 36 -7.99 -2.34 -20.04
N SER A 37 -8.00 -1.16 -20.65
CA SER A 37 -6.83 -0.57 -21.33
C SER A 37 -5.66 -0.17 -20.40
N SER A 38 -5.82 -0.30 -19.08
CA SER A 38 -4.80 0.08 -18.09
C SER A 38 -3.91 -1.12 -17.72
N SER A 39 -2.60 -0.95 -17.85
CA SER A 39 -1.61 -1.87 -17.29
C SER A 39 -1.39 -1.67 -15.78
N LEU A 40 -1.75 -0.50 -15.24
CA LEU A 40 -1.71 -0.26 -13.79
C LEU A 40 -2.88 -0.98 -13.13
N ILE A 41 -2.54 -1.92 -12.25
CA ILE A 41 -3.49 -2.76 -11.53
C ILE A 41 -3.75 -2.23 -10.14
N SER A 42 -2.71 -1.78 -9.44
CA SER A 42 -2.89 -1.14 -8.15
C SER A 42 -1.86 -0.06 -7.88
N SER A 43 -2.25 0.87 -7.03
CA SER A 43 -1.34 1.86 -6.47
C SER A 43 -1.63 2.02 -4.99
N THR A 44 -0.58 2.18 -4.19
CA THR A 44 -0.70 2.42 -2.75
C THR A 44 0.12 3.64 -2.40
N ALA A 45 -0.48 4.60 -1.73
CA ALA A 45 0.22 5.72 -1.13
C ALA A 45 0.11 5.63 0.39
N THR A 46 1.23 5.77 1.08
CA THR A 46 1.36 5.64 2.53
C THR A 46 1.97 6.89 3.10
N PHE A 47 1.37 7.41 4.17
CA PHE A 47 1.89 8.54 4.92
C PHE A 47 1.72 8.28 6.41
N GLY A 48 2.74 8.58 7.20
CA GLY A 48 2.67 8.38 8.64
C GLY A 48 3.64 9.25 9.43
N TYR A 49 3.39 9.28 10.74
CA TYR A 49 4.22 9.94 11.73
C TYR A 49 4.44 9.01 12.91
N ALA A 50 5.69 8.75 13.25
CA ALA A 50 6.10 7.94 14.39
C ALA A 50 6.56 8.83 15.56
N PHE A 51 6.04 8.53 16.73
CA PHE A 51 6.46 9.03 18.03
C PHE A 51 7.17 7.89 18.79
N ASP A 52 7.80 8.22 19.92
CA ASP A 52 8.48 7.21 20.74
C ASP A 52 7.51 6.15 21.30
N CYS A 53 6.26 6.53 21.60
CA CYS A 53 5.25 5.63 22.17
C CYS A 53 4.28 5.04 21.13
N CYS A 54 4.12 5.66 19.97
CA CYS A 54 3.07 5.31 19.01
C CYS A 54 3.36 5.79 17.59
N ALA A 55 2.59 5.35 16.60
CA ALA A 55 2.63 5.89 15.25
C ALA A 55 1.22 5.99 14.66
N VAL A 56 0.98 7.01 13.84
CA VAL A 56 -0.24 7.15 13.06
C VAL A 56 0.13 6.98 11.59
N THR A 57 -0.66 6.20 10.85
CA THR A 57 -0.47 6.00 9.41
C THR A 57 -1.80 6.08 8.70
N VAL A 58 -1.80 6.74 7.55
CA VAL A 58 -2.89 6.75 6.58
C VAL A 58 -2.37 6.12 5.29
N GLN A 59 -3.16 5.21 4.72
CA GLN A 59 -2.87 4.62 3.42
C GLN A 59 -4.05 4.79 2.48
N ASN A 60 -3.74 5.06 1.23
CA ASN A 60 -4.70 5.06 0.14
C ASN A 60 -4.33 3.92 -0.81
N TYR A 61 -5.24 2.96 -0.99
CA TYR A 61 -5.08 1.84 -1.90
C TYR A 61 -6.09 1.95 -3.03
N THR A 62 -5.61 2.06 -4.26
CA THR A 62 -6.44 2.03 -5.45
C THR A 62 -6.23 0.71 -6.18
N PHE A 63 -7.31 0.05 -6.59
CA PHE A 63 -7.26 -1.15 -7.40
C PHE A 63 -8.11 -0.98 -8.66
N ASN A 64 -7.52 -1.22 -9.83
CA ASN A 64 -8.19 -1.13 -11.11
C ASN A 64 -7.83 -2.33 -12.00
N VAL A 65 -8.75 -3.28 -12.12
CA VAL A 65 -8.63 -4.46 -12.99
C VAL A 65 -9.61 -4.43 -14.16
N GLY A 66 -10.09 -3.24 -14.55
CA GLY A 66 -11.05 -3.06 -15.64
C GLY A 66 -12.51 -3.36 -15.24
N LEU A 67 -12.78 -4.48 -14.58
CA LEU A 67 -14.13 -4.86 -14.12
C LEU A 67 -14.52 -4.25 -12.77
N ARG A 68 -13.53 -3.84 -11.97
CA ARG A 68 -13.73 -3.23 -10.65
C ARG A 68 -12.66 -2.16 -10.44
N ASN A 69 -13.13 -0.97 -10.08
CA ASN A 69 -12.30 0.15 -9.66
C ASN A 69 -12.68 0.50 -8.23
N GLU A 70 -11.75 0.34 -7.30
CA GLU A 70 -11.98 0.56 -5.88
C GLU A 70 -10.90 1.46 -5.31
N ASN A 71 -11.34 2.37 -4.44
CA ASN A 71 -10.46 3.23 -3.67
C ASN A 71 -10.72 3.02 -2.19
N ARG A 72 -9.68 2.63 -1.45
CA ARG A 72 -9.77 2.29 -0.03
C ARG A 72 -8.82 3.17 0.77
N PHE A 73 -9.38 3.87 1.75
CA PHE A 73 -8.60 4.61 2.75
C PHE A 73 -8.47 3.77 4.02
N VAL A 74 -7.24 3.61 4.48
CA VAL A 74 -6.92 2.84 5.67
C VAL A 74 -6.29 3.76 6.69
N PHE A 75 -6.86 3.78 7.89
CA PHE A 75 -6.31 4.51 9.03
C PHE A 75 -5.80 3.49 10.05
N SER A 76 -4.58 3.68 10.51
CA SER A 76 -3.97 2.80 11.50
C SER A 76 -3.22 3.59 12.57
N PHE A 77 -3.35 3.13 13.80
CA PHE A 77 -2.63 3.62 14.96
C PHE A 77 -1.84 2.47 15.57
N ARG A 78 -0.52 2.62 15.67
CA ARG A 78 0.39 1.68 16.31
C ARG A 78 0.74 2.17 17.70
N LEU A 79 0.62 1.32 18.71
CA LEU A 79 1.20 1.53 20.04
C LEU A 79 2.46 0.66 20.15
N ASN A 80 3.63 1.29 20.32
CA ASN A 80 4.89 0.58 20.36
C ASN A 80 4.91 -0.37 21.57
N GLY A 81 5.15 -1.67 21.34
CA GLY A 81 5.14 -2.71 22.37
C GLY A 81 3.77 -3.28 22.76
N ILE A 82 2.66 -2.73 22.25
CA ILE A 82 1.29 -3.22 22.55
C ILE A 82 0.63 -3.82 21.30
N GLY A 83 0.84 -3.20 20.13
CA GLY A 83 0.28 -3.67 18.86
C GLY A 83 -0.26 -2.55 17.98
N THR A 84 -1.00 -2.93 16.94
CA THR A 84 -1.55 -1.99 15.95
C THR A 84 -3.07 -2.13 15.88
N PHE A 85 -3.78 -1.00 15.88
CA PHE A 85 -5.23 -0.89 15.78
C PHE A 85 -5.60 -0.09 14.53
N GLY A 86 -6.55 -0.55 13.72
CA GLY A 86 -6.93 0.15 12.49
C GLY A 86 -7.72 -0.70 11.50
N THR A 87 -8.09 -0.10 10.38
CA THR A 87 -8.94 -0.72 9.35
C THR A 87 -8.23 -1.81 8.53
N GLU A 88 -6.94 -2.05 8.76
CA GLU A 88 -6.23 -3.27 8.37
C GLU A 88 -5.12 -3.63 9.37
N GLN A 89 -4.90 -4.94 9.59
CA GLN A 89 -3.69 -5.46 10.23
C GLN A 89 -2.48 -5.27 9.30
N ILE A 90 -1.84 -4.11 9.37
CA ILE A 90 -0.51 -3.90 8.82
C ILE A 90 0.45 -4.80 9.62
N GLY A 91 0.69 -6.02 9.13
CA GLY A 91 1.52 -7.01 9.82
C GLY A 91 1.12 -8.48 9.67
N GLN A 92 -0.01 -8.83 9.05
CA GLN A 92 -0.21 -10.22 8.63
C GLN A 92 0.57 -10.49 7.34
N ARG A 93 1.87 -10.76 7.53
CA ARG A 93 2.66 -11.53 6.59
C ARG A 93 1.90 -12.85 6.39
N SER A 94 1.18 -12.98 5.28
CA SER A 94 0.67 -14.30 4.88
C SER A 94 1.89 -15.21 4.84
N ARG A 95 1.84 -16.29 5.63
CA ARG A 95 2.72 -17.42 5.39
C ARG A 95 2.48 -17.96 3.98
#